data_AF-A0A0N1L781-F1
#
_entry.id   AF-A0A0N1L781-F1
#
_cell.length_a   1.000
_cell.length_b   1.000
_cell.length_c   1.000
_cell.angle_alpha   90.00
_cell.angle_beta   90.00
_cell.angle_gamma   90.00
#
_symmetry.space_group_name_H-M   'P 1'
#
loop_
_entity.id
_entity.type
_entity.pdbx_description
1 polymer ?
#
loop_
_entity_poly.entity_id
_entity_poly.type
_entity_poly.pdbx_seq_one_letter_code
_entity_poly.pdbx_strand_id
1 'polypeptide(L)'
;MNTPLDWPSIIGLCGTACIIGAYAYLTLARATNPFLLHGTNLAGAALLTVSLVYHTNWASLVLEFFWAAIAIIGLLRAWRGRTLSEEITQ
;
A
#
# COMPACT_ATOMS: atom_id res chain seq x y z
N MET A 1 -5.45 10.85 28.78
CA MET A 1 -4.18 10.13 28.97
C MET A 1 -3.80 9.56 27.62
N ASN A 2 -2.62 9.86 27.10
CA ASN A 2 -2.16 9.35 25.80
C ASN A 2 -1.74 7.89 26.02
N THR A 3 -2.63 6.94 25.72
CA THR A 3 -2.28 5.52 25.79
C THR A 3 -1.37 5.17 24.62
N PRO A 4 -0.25 4.45 24.83
CA PRO A 4 0.70 4.09 23.75
C PRO A 4 0.08 3.32 22.58
N LEU A 5 -1.06 2.68 22.79
CA LEU A 5 -1.84 1.93 21.79
C LEU A 5 -3.27 2.47 21.73
N ASP A 6 -3.40 3.75 21.41
CA ASP A 6 -4.70 4.32 21.05
C ASP A 6 -5.17 3.83 19.66
N TRP A 7 -6.44 4.07 19.36
CA TRP A 7 -7.04 3.54 18.13
C TRP A 7 -6.32 3.98 16.83
N PRO A 8 -5.76 5.20 16.67
CA PRO A 8 -5.00 5.56 15.49
C PRO A 8 -3.69 4.77 15.39
N SER A 9 -3.05 4.46 16.52
CA SER A 9 -1.83 3.63 16.55
C SER A 9 -2.12 2.19 16.11
N ILE A 10 -3.28 1.63 16.50
CA ILE A 10 -3.71 0.30 16.05
C ILE A 10 -3.93 0.28 14.54
N ILE A 11 -4.57 1.31 14.00
CA ILE A 11 -4.75 1.46 12.54
C ILE A 11 -3.39 1.59 11.83
N GLY A 12 -2.46 2.37 12.38
CA GLY A 12 -1.10 2.50 11.85
C GLY A 12 -0.33 1.18 11.85
N LEU A 13 -0.50 0.36 12.88
CA LEU A 13 0.07 -0.99 12.95
C LEU A 13 -0.53 -1.92 11.88
N CYS A 14 -1.85 -1.88 11.67
CA CYS A 14 -2.49 -2.60 10.56
C CYS A 14 -1.93 -2.13 9.21
N GLY A 15 -1.77 -0.81 9.02
CA GLY A 15 -1.18 -0.25 7.80
C GLY A 15 0.26 -0.70 7.57
N THR A 16 1.07 -0.70 8.63
CA THR A 16 2.44 -1.26 8.62
C THR A 16 2.44 -2.71 8.19
N ALA A 17 1.57 -3.54 8.78
CA ALA A 17 1.46 -4.96 8.42
C ALA A 17 1.10 -5.14 6.93
N CYS A 18 0.23 -4.30 6.38
CA CYS A 18 -0.09 -4.32 4.95
C CYS A 18 1.12 -3.97 4.07
N ILE A 19 1.85 -2.88 4.35
CA ILE A 19 3.03 -2.49 3.55
C ILE A 19 4.12 -3.55 3.62
N ILE A 20 4.46 -4.02 4.83
CA ILE A 20 5.47 -5.06 5.02
C ILE A 20 5.04 -6.38 4.39
N GLY A 21 3.76 -6.75 4.49
CA GLY A 21 3.20 -7.91 3.82
C GLY A 21 3.30 -7.83 2.29
N ALA A 22 3.01 -6.66 1.71
CA ALA A 22 3.18 -6.42 0.28
C ALA A 22 4.65 -6.52 -0.15
N TYR A 23 5.57 -5.94 0.62
CA TYR A 23 7.00 -6.03 0.34
C TYR A 23 7.55 -7.47 0.48
N ALA A 24 7.08 -8.21 1.50
CA ALA A 24 7.41 -9.62 1.67
C ALA A 24 6.87 -10.45 0.50
N TYR A 25 5.64 -10.19 0.05
CA TYR A 25 5.07 -10.84 -1.13
C TYR A 25 5.90 -10.55 -2.39
N LEU A 26 6.34 -9.31 -2.58
CA LEU A 26 7.25 -8.94 -3.68
C LEU A 26 8.59 -9.68 -3.62
N THR A 27 9.15 -9.84 -2.43
CA THR A 27 10.49 -10.40 -2.23
C THR A 27 10.51 -11.92 -2.30
N LEU A 28 9.49 -12.57 -1.74
CA LEU A 28 9.48 -14.03 -1.51
C LEU A 28 8.68 -14.81 -2.55
N ALA A 29 7.74 -14.17 -3.24
CA ALA A 29 6.93 -14.86 -4.24
C ALA A 29 7.70 -15.02 -5.56
N ARG A 30 7.59 -16.20 -6.18
CA ARG A 30 8.14 -16.46 -7.53
C ARG A 30 7.44 -15.65 -8.63
N ALA A 31 6.15 -15.35 -8.43
CA ALA A 31 5.35 -14.52 -9.30
C ALA A 31 4.36 -13.72 -8.45
N THR A 32 4.18 -12.44 -8.76
CA THR A 32 3.31 -11.54 -8.02
C THR A 32 2.11 -11.14 -8.85
N ASN A 33 0.94 -11.06 -8.20
CA ASN A 33 -0.22 -10.41 -8.78
C ASN A 33 -0.14 -8.90 -8.50
N PRO A 34 -0.03 -8.03 -9.53
CA PRO A 34 0.11 -6.59 -9.33
C PRO A 34 -1.05 -5.94 -8.56
N PHE A 35 -2.28 -6.45 -8.69
CA PHE A 35 -3.44 -5.94 -7.97
C PHE A 35 -3.35 -6.23 -6.47
N LEU A 36 -2.94 -7.45 -6.10
CA LEU A 36 -2.73 -7.79 -4.70
C LEU A 36 -1.54 -7.04 -4.12
N LEU A 37 -0.43 -6.99 -4.85
CA LEU A 37 0.78 -6.31 -4.40
C LEU A 37 0.53 -4.81 -4.15
N HIS A 38 0.12 -4.09 -5.20
CA HIS A 38 -0.04 -2.64 -5.11
C HIS A 38 -1.33 -2.24 -4.37
N GLY A 39 -2.39 -3.04 -4.45
CA GLY A 39 -3.61 -2.81 -3.68
C GLY A 39 -3.39 -2.92 -2.17
N THR A 40 -2.66 -3.94 -1.72
CA THR A 40 -2.31 -4.10 -0.30
C THR A 40 -1.40 -2.98 0.18
N ASN A 41 -0.41 -2.58 -0.63
CA ASN A 41 0.46 -1.45 -0.30
C ASN A 41 -0.32 -0.12 -0.20
N LEU A 42 -1.24 0.13 -1.13
CA LEU A 42 -2.06 1.35 -1.12
C LEU A 42 -3.00 1.38 0.10
N ALA A 43 -3.61 0.25 0.45
CA ALA A 43 -4.41 0.12 1.67
C ALA A 43 -3.55 0.39 2.91
N GLY A 44 -2.33 -0.15 2.95
CA GLY A 44 -1.37 0.10 4.02
C GLY A 44 -1.03 1.58 4.19
N ALA A 45 -0.68 2.25 3.09
CA ALA A 45 -0.37 3.69 3.07
C ALA A 45 -1.56 4.55 3.51
N ALA A 46 -2.78 4.18 3.12
CA ALA A 46 -4.00 4.88 3.55
C ALA A 46 -4.22 4.75 5.07
N LEU A 47 -4.07 3.54 5.64
CA LEU A 47 -4.19 3.32 7.08
C LEU A 47 -3.10 4.06 7.88
N LEU A 48 -1.85 4.03 7.40
CA LEU A 48 -0.77 4.80 8.01
C LEU A 48 -1.03 6.31 7.96
N THR A 49 -1.55 6.81 6.84
CA THR A 49 -1.94 8.23 6.73
C THR A 49 -3.01 8.59 7.76
N VAL A 50 -4.02 7.74 7.99
CA VAL A 50 -5.01 7.96 9.06
C VAL A 50 -4.32 8.08 10.41
N SER A 51 -3.42 7.17 10.76
CA SER A 51 -2.66 7.23 12.01
C SER A 51 -1.85 8.53 12.15
N LEU A 52 -1.16 8.92 11.07
CA LEU A 52 -0.31 10.11 11.01
C LEU A 52 -1.10 11.42 11.02
N VAL A 53 -2.38 11.45 10.68
CA VAL A 53 -3.21 12.65 10.87
C VAL A 53 -3.44 12.92 12.36
N TYR A 54 -3.47 11.88 13.21
CA TYR A 54 -3.57 12.04 14.67
C TYR A 54 -2.21 12.21 15.35
N HIS A 55 -1.21 11.44 14.90
CA HIS A 55 0.16 11.46 15.44
C HIS A 55 1.14 11.92 14.37
N THR A 56 1.06 13.20 14.02
CA THR A 56 1.74 13.74 12.83
C THR A 56 3.26 13.65 12.90
N ASN A 57 3.80 12.94 11.92
CA ASN A 57 5.20 12.95 11.54
C ASN A 57 5.30 13.30 10.06
N TRP A 58 5.87 14.46 9.76
CA TRP A 58 5.98 14.97 8.39
C TRP A 58 6.81 14.09 7.47
N ALA A 59 7.92 13.53 7.97
CA ALA A 59 8.75 12.65 7.17
C ALA A 59 8.00 11.37 6.80
N SER A 60 7.27 10.79 7.75
CA SER A 60 6.43 9.61 7.51
C SER A 60 5.27 9.93 6.55
N LEU A 61 4.58 11.06 6.70
CA LEU A 61 3.50 11.45 5.79
C LEU A 61 3.97 11.58 4.33
N VAL A 62 5.15 12.19 4.12
CA VAL A 62 5.74 12.31 2.79
C VAL A 62 6.12 10.93 2.24
N LEU A 63 6.65 10.03 3.08
CA LEU A 63 6.94 8.66 2.68
C LEU A 63 5.67 7.91 2.25
N GLU A 64 4.59 7.98 3.03
CA GLU A 64 3.31 7.33 2.69
C GLU A 64 2.70 7.89 1.40
N PHE A 65 2.84 9.19 1.15
CA PHE A 65 2.44 9.79 -0.13
C PHE A 65 3.16 9.13 -1.32
N PHE A 66 4.47 8.93 -1.22
CA PHE A 66 5.22 8.25 -2.28
C PHE A 66 4.85 6.78 -2.43
N TRP A 67 4.64 6.06 -1.32
CA TRP A 67 4.15 4.68 -1.36
C TRP A 67 2.79 4.57 -2.06
N ALA A 68 1.86 5.47 -1.72
CA ALA A 68 0.57 5.54 -2.37
C ALA A 68 0.70 5.85 -3.87
N ALA A 69 1.52 6.83 -4.26
CA ALA A 69 1.74 7.19 -5.66
C ALA A 69 2.30 6.01 -6.48
N ILE A 70 3.32 5.32 -5.97
CA ILE A 70 3.92 4.15 -6.62
C ILE A 70 2.87 3.03 -6.78
N ALA A 71 2.09 2.77 -5.74
CA ALA A 71 1.04 1.75 -5.78
C ALA A 71 -0.06 2.09 -6.79
N ILE A 72 -0.51 3.35 -6.85
CA ILE A 72 -1.51 3.81 -7.83
C ILE A 72 -0.97 3.61 -9.25
N ILE A 73 0.26 4.01 -9.53
CA ILE A 73 0.89 3.80 -10.85
C ILE A 73 0.95 2.31 -11.19
N GLY A 74 1.34 1.46 -10.24
CA GLY A 74 1.36 0.00 -10.41
C GLY A 74 -0.01 -0.59 -10.75
N LEU A 75 -1.07 -0.16 -10.05
CA LEU A 75 -2.45 -0.56 -10.31
C LEU A 75 -2.93 -0.10 -11.69
N LEU A 76 -2.65 1.14 -12.07
CA LEU A 76 -3.03 1.68 -13.37
C LEU A 76 -2.36 0.91 -14.52
N ARG A 77 -1.08 0.56 -14.37
CA ARG A 77 -0.35 -0.27 -15.35
C ARG A 77 -0.92 -1.68 -15.43
N ALA A 78 -1.24 -2.30 -14.29
CA ALA A 78 -1.85 -3.63 -14.24
C ALA A 78 -3.23 -3.65 -14.93
N TRP A 79 -4.02 -2.59 -14.74
CA TRP A 79 -5.33 -2.47 -15.37
C TRP A 79 -5.22 -2.31 -16.89
N ARG A 80 -4.32 -1.45 -17.39
CA ARG A 80 -4.08 -1.26 -18.84
C ARG A 80 -3.43 -2.47 -19.51
N GLY A 81 -2.55 -3.19 -18.80
CA GLY A 81 -1.87 -4.38 -19.34
C GLY A 81 -2.80 -5.56 -19.59
N ARG A 82 -3.95 -5.64 -18.88
CA ARG A 82 -4.98 -6.64 -19.17
C ARG A 82 -5.65 -6.40 -20.52
N THR A 83 -5.85 -5.14 -20.90
CA THR A 83 -6.54 -4.76 -22.14
C THR A 83 -5.76 -5.19 -23.40
N LEU A 84 -4.41 -5.11 -23.37
CA LEU A 84 -3.57 -5.54 -24.50
C LEU A 84 -3.51 -7.07 -24.68
N SER A 85 -3.67 -7.85 -23.62
CA SER A 85 -3.60 -9.32 -23.71
C SER A 85 -4.89 -9.94 -24.25
N GLU A 86 -6.02 -9.24 -24.11
CA GLU A 86 -7.31 -9.64 -24.70
C GLU A 86 -7.36 -9.39 -26.21
N GLU A 87 -6.64 -8.37 -26.70
CA GLU A 87 -6.59 -7.99 -28.13
C GLU A 87 -5.75 -8.95 -29.00
N ILE A 88 -4.76 -9.64 -28.44
CA ILE A 88 -3.85 -10.56 -29.17
C ILE A 88 -4.42 -11.99 -29.26
N THR A 89 -5.45 -12.31 -28.47
CA THR A 89 -6.10 -13.65 -28.47
C THR A 89 -7.39 -13.68 -29.32
N GLN A 90 -7.77 -12.55 -29.93
CA GLN A 90 -8.84 -12.44 -30.92
C GLN A 90 -8.28 -12.56 -32.34
#